data_AF-A0A4R0JBM7-F1
#
_entry.id   AF-A0A4R0JBM7-F1
#
_cell.length_a   1.000
_cell.length_b   1.000
_cell.length_c   1.000
_cell.angle_alpha   90.00
_cell.angle_beta   90.00
_cell.angle_gamma   90.00
#
_symmetry.space_group_name_H-M   'P 1'
#
loop_
_entity.id
_entity.type
_entity.pdbx_description
1 polymer ?
#
loop_
_entity_poly.entity_id
_entity_poly.type
_entity_poly.pdbx_seq_one_letter_code
_entity_poly.pdbx_strand_id
1 'polypeptide(L)'
;MAPSAHSPKVAGQATRHPALAMLRGALIAALVVGVNAAAVSTVAAGLPGLWGALLGFLMVVIFSGGGLLALHLSRRTSPTMQLAVAMASYTGRIAIFGGLLAVALSSDGLARHVNLTVLGICAVVVVMGWMAGEIWAWSRLRIPIYDLDGEVTA
;
A
#
# COMPACT_ATOMS: atom_id res chain seq x y z
N MET A 1 -37.93 -12.49 -34.43
CA MET A 1 -37.23 -12.22 -33.15
C MET A 1 -35.74 -12.34 -33.42
N ALA A 2 -35.00 -11.22 -33.44
CA ALA A 2 -33.56 -11.24 -33.58
C ALA A 2 -32.92 -11.74 -32.27
N PRO A 3 -31.94 -12.67 -32.31
CA PRO A 3 -31.19 -13.04 -31.12
C PRO A 3 -30.39 -11.82 -30.65
N SER A 4 -30.68 -11.36 -29.44
CA SER A 4 -29.93 -10.32 -28.75
C SER A 4 -28.45 -10.71 -28.70
N ALA A 5 -27.59 -9.89 -29.32
CA ALA A 5 -26.14 -10.01 -29.25
C ALA A 5 -25.69 -9.89 -27.79
N HIS A 6 -25.55 -11.03 -27.11
CA HIS A 6 -24.88 -11.10 -25.84
C HIS A 6 -23.40 -10.89 -26.14
N SER A 7 -22.92 -9.65 -25.98
CA SER A 7 -21.50 -9.32 -26.12
C SER A 7 -20.73 -10.27 -25.20
N PRO A 8 -19.92 -11.19 -25.73
CA PRO A 8 -19.22 -12.13 -24.88
C PRO A 8 -18.33 -11.31 -23.94
N LYS A 9 -18.57 -11.43 -22.63
CA LYS A 9 -17.62 -10.93 -21.64
C LYS A 9 -16.30 -11.60 -21.97
N VAL A 10 -15.35 -10.82 -22.48
CA VAL A 10 -14.03 -11.29 -22.90
C VAL A 10 -13.43 -12.12 -21.77
N ALA A 11 -13.55 -13.44 -21.91
CA ALA A 11 -12.91 -14.39 -21.02
C ALA A 11 -11.41 -14.23 -21.25
N GLY A 12 -10.66 -13.98 -20.18
CA GLY A 12 -9.21 -13.78 -20.29
C GLY A 12 -8.76 -12.33 -20.42
N GLN A 13 -9.54 -11.33 -19.97
CA GLN A 13 -8.88 -10.09 -19.52
C GLN A 13 -8.13 -10.39 -18.22
N ALA A 14 -6.96 -11.02 -18.36
CA ALA A 14 -5.88 -10.88 -17.40
C ALA A 14 -5.87 -9.41 -17.01
N THR A 15 -6.13 -9.10 -15.74
CA THR A 15 -6.00 -7.73 -15.25
C THR A 15 -4.62 -7.27 -15.68
N ARG A 16 -4.51 -6.40 -16.70
CA ARG A 16 -3.22 -6.05 -17.34
C ARG A 16 -2.19 -5.54 -16.32
N HIS A 17 -2.65 -5.10 -15.15
CA HIS A 17 -1.82 -4.57 -14.08
C HIS A 17 -2.28 -5.04 -12.68
N PRO A 18 -1.94 -6.27 -12.26
CA PRO A 18 -2.42 -6.80 -10.98
C PRO A 18 -1.91 -6.01 -9.76
N ALA A 19 -0.69 -5.43 -9.82
CA ALA A 19 -0.17 -4.57 -8.75
C ALA A 19 -0.96 -3.26 -8.62
N LEU A 20 -1.42 -2.67 -9.73
CA LEU A 20 -2.15 -1.40 -9.67
C LEU A 20 -3.53 -1.61 -9.05
N ALA A 21 -4.16 -2.75 -9.29
CA ALA A 21 -5.40 -3.11 -8.61
C ALA A 21 -5.19 -3.29 -7.10
N MET A 22 -4.13 -4.00 -6.71
CA MET A 22 -3.75 -4.16 -5.29
C MET A 22 -3.41 -2.83 -4.63
N LEU A 23 -2.61 -1.99 -5.29
CA LEU A 23 -2.23 -0.66 -4.80
C LEU A 23 -3.46 0.22 -4.60
N ARG A 24 -4.43 0.21 -5.51
CA ARG A 24 -5.68 0.95 -5.37
C ARG A 24 -6.50 0.47 -4.17
N GLY A 25 -6.69 -0.84 -4.03
CA GLY A 25 -7.44 -1.40 -2.91
C GLY A 25 -6.79 -1.10 -1.56
N ALA A 26 -5.47 -1.27 -1.48
CA ALA A 26 -4.69 -0.97 -0.29
C ALA A 26 -4.70 0.52 0.07
N LEU A 27 -4.55 1.41 -0.92
CA LEU A 27 -4.62 2.87 -0.72
C LEU A 27 -5.99 3.31 -0.21
N ILE A 28 -7.08 2.77 -0.76
CA ILE A 28 -8.43 3.12 -0.30
C ILE A 28 -8.61 2.69 1.17
N ALA A 29 -8.23 1.46 1.51
CA ALA A 29 -8.33 0.97 2.88
C ALA A 29 -7.46 1.80 3.85
N ALA A 30 -6.23 2.11 3.46
CA ALA A 30 -5.33 2.93 4.25
C ALA A 30 -5.85 4.37 4.41
N LEU A 31 -6.45 4.96 3.37
CA LEU A 31 -7.05 6.29 3.45
C LEU A 31 -8.21 6.31 4.43
N VAL A 32 -9.11 5.32 4.34
CA VAL A 32 -10.24 5.21 5.27
C VAL A 32 -9.71 5.08 6.70
N VAL A 33 -8.80 4.14 6.96
CA VAL A 33 -8.27 3.91 8.30
C VAL A 33 -7.46 5.11 8.80
N GLY A 34 -6.63 5.72 7.96
CA GLY A 34 -5.78 6.87 8.30
C GLY A 34 -6.56 8.13 8.61
N VAL A 35 -7.61 8.43 7.85
CA VAL A 35 -8.49 9.58 8.13
C VAL A 35 -9.22 9.38 9.45
N ASN A 36 -9.73 8.18 9.72
CA ASN A 36 -10.37 7.87 11.00
C ASN A 36 -9.37 7.94 12.17
N ALA A 37 -8.16 7.40 12.00
CA ALA A 37 -7.12 7.46 13.01
C ALA A 37 -6.69 8.91 13.30
N ALA A 38 -6.58 9.76 12.29
CA ALA A 38 -6.31 11.19 12.44
C ALA A 38 -7.43 11.91 13.19
N ALA A 39 -8.70 11.65 12.84
CA ALA A 39 -9.85 12.23 13.53
C ALA A 39 -9.87 11.84 15.02
N VAL A 40 -9.75 10.54 15.33
CA VAL A 40 -9.73 10.03 16.71
C VAL A 40 -8.55 10.61 17.51
N SER A 41 -7.37 10.67 16.89
CA SER A 41 -6.17 11.22 17.53
C SER A 41 -6.27 12.72 17.79
N THR A 42 -6.93 13.46 16.91
CA THR A 42 -7.19 14.90 17.10
C THR A 42 -8.10 15.14 18.29
N VAL A 43 -9.15 14.33 18.43
CA VAL A 43 -10.07 14.43 19.58
C VAL A 43 -9.37 14.01 20.88
N ALA A 44 -8.56 12.95 20.85
CA ALA A 44 -7.93 12.41 22.05
C ALA A 44 -6.71 13.20 22.53
N ALA A 45 -5.91 13.77 21.62
CA ALA A 45 -4.61 14.37 21.94
C ALA A 45 -4.39 15.75 21.28
N GLY A 46 -5.44 16.36 20.71
CA GLY A 46 -5.38 17.67 20.10
C GLY A 46 -4.50 17.76 18.85
N LEU A 47 -3.97 18.95 18.60
CA LEU A 47 -3.10 19.24 17.44
C LEU A 47 -1.83 18.35 17.38
N PRO A 48 -1.14 18.07 18.50
CA PRO A 48 -0.01 17.15 18.48
C PRO A 48 -0.38 15.72 18.09
N GLY A 49 -1.58 15.27 18.47
CA GLY A 49 -2.17 14.00 18.05
C GLY A 49 -2.46 13.97 16.55
N LEU A 50 -3.05 15.03 16.01
CA LEU A 50 -3.29 15.16 14.57
C LEU A 50 -1.99 15.02 13.78
N TRP A 51 -0.95 15.77 14.15
CA TRP A 51 0.34 15.71 13.45
C TRP A 51 1.02 14.35 13.57
N GLY A 52 0.98 13.72 14.75
CA GLY A 52 1.45 12.36 14.93
C GLY A 52 0.74 11.38 14.00
N ALA A 53 -0.59 11.44 13.95
CA ALA A 53 -1.39 10.56 13.12
C ALA A 53 -1.15 10.78 11.62
N LEU A 54 -1.08 12.04 11.16
CA LEU A 54 -0.80 12.36 9.75
C LEU A 54 0.59 11.90 9.33
N LEU A 55 1.61 12.07 10.19
CA LEU A 55 2.96 11.61 9.87
C LEU A 55 3.03 10.08 9.79
N GLY A 56 2.38 9.39 10.74
CA GLY A 56 2.26 7.93 10.73
C GLY A 56 1.55 7.40 9.48
N PHE A 57 0.41 8.01 9.13
CA PHE A 57 -0.33 7.69 7.91
C PHE A 57 0.51 7.91 6.65
N LEU A 58 1.16 9.07 6.53
CA LEU A 58 2.02 9.42 5.40
C LEU A 58 3.16 8.41 5.23
N MET A 59 3.81 8.03 6.34
CA MET A 59 4.88 7.04 6.32
C MET A 59 4.41 5.70 5.76
N VAL A 60 3.26 5.20 6.18
CA VAL A 60 2.72 3.93 5.66
C VAL A 60 2.44 4.03 4.17
N VAL A 61 1.83 5.12 3.70
CA VAL A 61 1.54 5.31 2.27
C VAL A 61 2.82 5.31 1.43
N ILE A 62 3.85 6.03 1.86
CA ILE A 62 5.14 6.11 1.15
C ILE A 62 5.83 4.74 1.13
N PHE A 63 5.97 4.09 2.29
CA PHE A 63 6.74 2.86 2.40
C PHE A 63 6.05 1.66 1.76
N SER A 64 4.75 1.49 2.00
CA SER A 64 3.98 0.38 1.45
C SER A 64 3.70 0.61 -0.03
N GLY A 65 3.27 1.82 -0.40
CA GLY A 65 3.04 2.18 -1.80
C GLY A 65 4.31 2.09 -2.64
N GLY A 66 5.43 2.64 -2.15
CA GLY A 66 6.74 2.52 -2.80
C GLY A 66 7.20 1.07 -2.95
N GLY A 67 6.82 0.18 -2.04
CA GLY A 67 7.10 -1.25 -2.14
C GLY A 67 6.36 -1.95 -3.25
N LEU A 68 5.04 -1.77 -3.29
CA LEU A 68 4.23 -2.31 -4.38
C LEU A 68 4.65 -1.74 -5.73
N LEU A 69 5.06 -0.47 -5.77
CA LEU A 69 5.59 0.15 -6.99
C LEU A 69 6.93 -0.45 -7.40
N ALA A 70 7.89 -0.60 -6.48
CA ALA A 70 9.17 -1.23 -6.76
C ALA A 70 8.99 -2.67 -7.27
N LEU A 71 8.08 -3.44 -6.63
CA LEU A 71 7.72 -4.76 -7.08
C LEU A 71 7.08 -4.72 -8.48
N HIS A 72 6.20 -3.74 -8.75
CA HIS A 72 5.59 -3.56 -10.06
C HIS A 72 6.61 -3.30 -11.16
N LEU A 73 7.58 -2.43 -10.91
CA LEU A 73 8.65 -2.10 -11.85
C LEU A 73 9.56 -3.31 -12.10
N SER A 74 9.78 -4.16 -11.09
CA SER A 74 10.66 -5.33 -11.19
C SER A 74 10.02 -6.56 -11.83
N ARG A 75 8.76 -6.50 -12.29
CA ARG A 75 8.01 -7.67 -12.79
C ARG A 75 8.59 -8.37 -14.01
N ARG A 76 9.38 -7.66 -14.81
CA ARG A 76 9.99 -8.19 -16.04
C ARG A 76 11.44 -8.65 -15.82
N THR A 77 11.94 -8.57 -14.59
CA THR A 77 13.33 -8.91 -14.25
C THR A 77 13.42 -10.36 -13.76
N SER A 78 14.64 -10.92 -13.78
CA SER A 78 14.89 -12.27 -13.28
C SER A 78 14.39 -12.44 -11.83
N PRO A 79 13.99 -13.66 -11.42
CA PRO A 79 13.54 -13.91 -10.04
C PRO A 79 14.55 -13.49 -8.97
N THR A 80 15.85 -13.63 -9.26
CA THR A 80 16.94 -13.19 -8.37
C THR A 80 16.95 -11.68 -8.16
N MET A 81 16.72 -10.90 -9.22
CA MET A 81 16.62 -9.44 -9.13
C MET A 81 15.35 -8.99 -8.42
N GLN A 82 14.22 -9.67 -8.62
CA GLN A 82 12.99 -9.40 -7.89
C GLN A 82 13.17 -9.59 -6.38
N LEU A 83 13.84 -10.68 -5.98
CA LEU A 83 14.19 -10.92 -4.58
C LEU A 83 15.14 -9.83 -4.05
N ALA A 84 16.16 -9.45 -4.82
CA ALA A 84 17.10 -8.40 -4.44
C ALA A 84 16.39 -7.05 -4.23
N VAL A 85 15.46 -6.68 -5.13
CA VAL A 85 14.64 -5.45 -5.01
C VAL A 85 13.75 -5.51 -3.77
N ALA A 86 13.14 -6.66 -3.48
CA ALA A 86 12.34 -6.84 -2.28
C ALA A 86 13.17 -6.66 -1.00
N MET A 87 14.33 -7.30 -0.92
CA MET A 87 15.26 -7.17 0.21
C MET A 87 15.79 -5.75 0.36
N ALA A 88 16.25 -5.12 -0.72
CA ALA A 88 16.70 -3.73 -0.72
C ALA A 88 15.60 -2.78 -0.26
N SER A 89 14.36 -3.02 -0.68
CA SER A 89 13.21 -2.24 -0.23
C SER A 89 12.99 -2.39 1.27
N TYR A 90 13.01 -3.61 1.82
CA TYR A 90 12.86 -3.83 3.26
C TYR A 90 13.99 -3.22 4.08
N THR A 91 15.24 -3.41 3.67
CA THR A 91 16.40 -2.78 4.31
C THR A 91 16.30 -1.27 4.28
N GLY A 92 15.92 -0.70 3.12
CA GLY A 92 15.67 0.73 2.97
C GLY A 92 14.58 1.24 3.91
N ARG A 93 13.48 0.49 4.08
CA ARG A 93 12.42 0.84 5.04
C ARG A 93 12.95 0.92 6.47
N ILE A 94 13.68 -0.10 6.90
CA ILE A 94 14.24 -0.16 8.25
C ILE A 94 15.23 0.99 8.46
N ALA A 95 16.12 1.24 7.49
CA ALA A 95 17.10 2.31 7.56
C ALA A 95 16.45 3.70 7.60
N ILE A 96 15.47 3.98 6.74
CA ILE A 96 14.75 5.25 6.71
C ILE A 96 13.95 5.43 8.01
N PHE A 97 13.25 4.39 8.49
CA PHE A 97 12.50 4.47 9.75
C PHE A 97 13.42 4.69 10.95
N GLY A 98 14.54 3.97 11.03
CA GLY A 98 15.55 4.16 12.06
C GLY A 98 16.16 5.56 12.03
N GLY A 99 16.46 6.08 10.84
CA GLY A 99 16.94 7.45 10.66
C GLY A 99 15.91 8.50 11.07
N LEU A 100 14.65 8.33 10.66
CA LEU A 100 13.55 9.23 11.03
C LEU A 100 13.33 9.22 12.54
N LEU A 101 13.37 8.05 13.18
CA LEU A 101 13.24 7.91 14.62
C LEU A 101 14.41 8.57 15.35
N ALA A 102 15.64 8.40 14.86
CA ALA A 102 16.82 9.05 15.43
C ALA A 102 16.71 10.59 15.37
N VAL A 103 16.27 11.14 14.23
CA VAL A 103 16.00 12.58 14.08
C VAL A 103 14.84 13.03 14.99
N ALA A 104 13.79 12.22 15.11
CA ALA A 104 12.65 12.55 15.95
C ALA A 104 13.01 12.58 17.44
N LEU A 105 13.88 11.68 17.89
CA LEU A 105 14.36 11.62 19.27
C LEU A 105 15.38 12.72 19.59
N SER A 106 16.11 13.23 18.59
CA SER A 106 17.11 14.29 18.79
C SER A 106 16.56 15.71 18.63
N SER A 107 15.30 15.87 18.23
CA SER A 107 14.70 17.18 17.94
C SER A 107 13.68 17.62 19.01
N ASP A 108 14.11 18.55 19.87
CA ASP A 108 13.25 19.16 20.90
C ASP A 108 12.01 19.87 20.30
N GLY A 109 12.16 20.42 19.10
CA GLY A 109 11.07 21.06 18.37
C GLY A 109 9.98 20.08 17.92
N LEU A 110 10.35 18.86 17.54
CA LEU A 110 9.40 17.85 17.08
C LEU A 110 8.63 17.24 18.24
N ALA A 111 9.31 16.98 19.36
CA ALA A 111 8.68 16.47 20.58
C ALA A 111 7.58 17.40 21.14
N ARG A 112 7.68 18.71 20.88
CA ARG A 112 6.67 19.69 21.32
C ARG A 112 5.41 19.72 20.43
N HIS A 113 5.54 19.41 19.14
CA HIS A 113 4.46 19.58 18.16
C HIS A 113 3.89 18.25 17.65
N VAL A 114 4.56 17.14 17.88
CA VAL A 114 4.18 15.82 17.38
C VAL A 114 4.13 14.83 18.54
N ASN A 115 2.97 14.18 18.72
CA ASN A 115 2.87 13.07 19.66
C ASN A 115 3.43 11.79 19.03
N LEU A 116 4.64 11.40 19.44
CA LEU A 116 5.35 10.22 18.91
C LEU A 116 4.64 8.89 19.21
N THR A 117 3.91 8.80 20.32
CA THR A 117 3.11 7.61 20.66
C THR A 117 1.95 7.46 19.69
N VAL A 118 1.23 8.55 19.43
CA VAL A 118 0.13 8.58 18.45
C VAL A 118 0.64 8.27 17.04
N LEU A 119 1.82 8.79 16.68
CA LEU A 119 2.48 8.46 15.41
C LEU A 119 2.68 6.95 15.27
N GLY A 120 3.27 6.31 16.28
CA GLY A 120 3.52 4.87 16.27
C GLY A 120 2.22 4.05 16.19
N ILE A 121 1.23 4.37 17.02
CA ILE A 121 -0.07 3.69 17.02
C ILE A 121 -0.78 3.86 15.67
N CYS A 122 -0.82 5.08 15.14
CA CYS A 122 -1.44 5.35 13.85
C CYS A 122 -0.76 4.58 12.73
N ALA A 123 0.58 4.56 12.68
CA ALA A 123 1.33 3.79 11.68
C ALA A 123 0.97 2.30 11.73
N VAL A 124 0.87 1.70 12.93
CA VAL A 124 0.47 0.29 13.09
C VAL A 124 -0.98 0.07 12.62
N VAL A 125 -1.92 0.91 13.03
CA VAL A 125 -3.33 0.76 12.66
C VAL A 125 -3.53 0.92 11.15
N VAL A 126 -2.88 1.91 10.54
CA VAL A 126 -2.96 2.16 9.09
C VAL A 126 -2.32 1.03 8.30
N VAL A 127 -1.16 0.49 8.72
CA VAL A 127 -0.54 -0.63 7.97
C VAL A 127 -1.40 -1.89 8.03
N MET A 128 -2.09 -2.15 9.14
CA MET A 128 -3.07 -3.24 9.22
C MET A 128 -4.23 -3.01 8.25
N GLY A 129 -4.74 -1.78 8.15
CA GLY A 129 -5.74 -1.39 7.16
C GLY A 129 -5.24 -1.58 5.72
N TRP A 130 -4.00 -1.17 5.44
CA TRP A 130 -3.35 -1.36 4.14
C TRP A 130 -3.30 -2.84 3.76
N MET A 131 -2.78 -3.69 4.66
CA MET A 131 -2.66 -5.13 4.43
C MET A 131 -4.02 -5.77 4.18
N ALA A 132 -5.04 -5.41 4.95
CA ALA A 132 -6.40 -5.88 4.73
C ALA A 132 -6.93 -5.48 3.33
N GLY A 133 -6.68 -4.24 2.89
CA GLY A 133 -7.04 -3.77 1.56
C GLY A 133 -6.28 -4.48 0.45
N GLU A 134 -5.00 -4.77 0.66
CA GLU A 134 -4.16 -5.52 -0.28
C GLU A 134 -4.63 -6.98 -0.43
N ILE A 135 -4.90 -7.66 0.69
CA ILE A 135 -5.45 -9.02 0.72
C ILE A 135 -6.82 -9.06 0.06
N TRP A 136 -7.69 -8.09 0.37
CA TRP A 136 -9.02 -7.99 -0.23
C TRP A 136 -8.93 -7.81 -1.75
N ALA A 137 -8.09 -6.88 -2.22
CA ALA A 137 -7.88 -6.66 -3.64
C ALA A 137 -7.36 -7.93 -4.30
N TRP A 138 -6.31 -8.54 -3.72
CA TRP A 138 -5.71 -9.77 -4.23
C TRP A 138 -6.70 -10.93 -4.32
N SER A 139 -7.55 -11.12 -3.31
CA SER A 139 -8.59 -12.16 -3.30
C SER A 139 -9.62 -12.01 -4.43
N ARG A 140 -9.75 -10.80 -5.00
CA ARG A 140 -10.66 -10.50 -6.10
C ARG A 140 -10.00 -10.62 -7.48
N LEU A 141 -8.69 -10.80 -7.55
CA LEU A 141 -8.01 -11.04 -8.82
C LEU A 141 -8.35 -12.44 -9.35
N ARG A 142 -8.88 -12.48 -10.58
CA ARG A 142 -9.09 -13.71 -11.33
C ARG A 142 -7.86 -13.97 -12.19
N ILE A 143 -6.96 -14.82 -11.71
CA ILE A 143 -5.71 -15.18 -12.41
C ILE A 143 -6.02 -16.41 -13.29
N PRO A 144 -5.92 -16.32 -14.63
CA PRO A 144 -6.09 -17.48 -15.50
C PRO A 144 -5.00 -18.54 -15.21
N ILE A 145 -5.40 -19.81 -15.16
CA ILE A 145 -4.46 -20.95 -14.98
C ILE A 145 -3.72 -21.25 -16.30
N TYR A 146 -4.39 -21.01 -17.43
CA TYR A 146 -3.85 -21.23 -18.76
C TYR A 146 -3.43 -19.89 -19.37
N ASP A 147 -2.26 -19.90 -20.02
CA ASP A 147 -1.78 -18.80 -20.83
C ASP A 147 -2.48 -18.83 -22.18
N LEU A 148 -3.66 -18.19 -22.26
CA LEU A 148 -4.51 -18.18 -23.46
C LEU A 148 -4.08 -17.10 -24.47
N ASP A 149 -3.00 -16.37 -24.20
CA ASP A 149 -2.58 -15.22 -25.00
C ASP A 149 -2.11 -15.63 -26.42
N GLY A 150 -1.77 -16.91 -26.62
CA GLY A 150 -1.32 -17.46 -27.91
C GLY A 150 -2.39 -18.13 -28.79
N GLU A 151 -3.54 -18.51 -28.23
CA GLU A 151 -4.53 -19.34 -28.96
C GLU A 151 -5.64 -18.52 -29.65
N VAL A 152 -5.84 -17.26 -29.27
CA VAL A 152 -6.97 -16.44 -29.75
C VAL A 152 -6.64 -15.64 -31.03
N THR A 153 -5.38 -15.62 -31.46
CA THR A 153 -4.93 -14.91 -32.67
C THR A 153 -4.57 -15.83 -33.84
N ALA A 154 -4.89 -17.12 -33.76
CA ALA A 154 -4.71 -18.10 -34.84
C ALA A 154 -5.97 -18.26 -35.69
#